data_AF-A0A7L3GZN1-F1
#
_entry.id   AF-A0A7L3GZN1-F1
#
_cell.length_a   1.000
_cell.length_b   1.000
_cell.length_c   1.000
_cell.angle_alpha   90.00
_cell.angle_beta   90.00
_cell.angle_gamma   90.00
#
_symmetry.space_group_name_H-M   'P 1'
#
loop_
_entity.id
_entity.type
_entity.pdbx_description
1 polymer ?
#
loop_
_entity_poly.entity_id
_entity_poly.type
_entity_poly.pdbx_seq_one_letter_code
_entity_poly.pdbx_strand_id
1 'polypeptide(L)'
;SAELCLLPALAALLPPLTGPGPAEVGLSALPAELRAAVRAMVGDLDSLFTALGLREESFAVGALSRVVAAELASYAPAKNRRRTATNKASVIFVDRTLDLAGAVGHHGDNLAEKILSVLPKLPGHKTDVMVNMVELTALQTTDENCSFIAPGCLAQPNSSKSGLRRTHYLNLKQKEAVMEARRHLVEAASRENLPIKMSMG
;
A
#
# COMPACT_ATOMS: atom_id res chain seq x y z
N SER A 1 10.42 2.18 11.55
CA SER A 1 10.12 1.77 10.16
C SER A 1 8.66 1.40 10.08
N ALA A 2 7.84 2.18 9.38
CA ALA A 2 6.45 1.81 9.12
C ALA A 2 6.43 0.99 7.83
N GLU A 3 6.15 -0.30 7.93
CA GLU A 3 5.91 -1.13 6.75
C GLU A 3 4.51 -0.84 6.24
N LEU A 4 4.42 -0.34 5.01
CA LEU A 4 3.15 -0.09 4.34
C LEU A 4 2.59 -1.42 3.83
N CYS A 5 1.82 -2.12 4.68
CA CYS A 5 1.06 -3.28 4.26
C CYS A 5 -0.23 -2.82 3.56
N LEU A 6 -0.22 -2.81 2.23
CA LEU A 6 -1.44 -2.66 1.44
C LEU A 6 -2.20 -4.00 1.49
N LEU A 7 -3.27 -4.07 2.27
CA LEU A 7 -4.19 -5.21 2.28
C LEU A 7 -5.31 -4.93 1.25
N PRO A 8 -5.27 -5.54 0.04
CA PRO A 8 -6.20 -5.20 -1.04
C PRO A 8 -7.67 -5.50 -0.69
N ALA A 9 -7.88 -6.43 0.25
CA ALA A 9 -9.19 -6.80 0.79
C ALA A 9 -9.89 -5.66 1.55
N LEU A 10 -9.15 -4.66 2.03
CA LEU A 10 -9.67 -3.58 2.87
C LEU A 10 -10.11 -2.34 2.08
N ALA A 11 -9.80 -2.26 0.78
CA ALA A 11 -10.03 -1.07 -0.04
C ALA A 11 -11.52 -0.67 -0.21
N ALA A 12 -12.45 -1.57 0.12
CA ALA A 12 -13.90 -1.34 0.01
C ALA A 12 -14.60 -0.99 1.34
N LEU A 13 -13.88 -1.02 2.47
CA LEU A 13 -14.43 -0.71 3.80
C LEU A 13 -14.45 0.81 4.02
N LEU A 14 -15.38 1.50 3.36
CA LEU A 14 -15.66 2.90 3.64
C LEU A 14 -16.79 3.00 4.68
N PRO A 15 -16.63 3.83 5.73
CA PRO A 15 -17.75 4.15 6.61
C PRO A 15 -18.88 4.77 5.80
N PRO A 16 -20.16 4.47 6.10
CA PRO A 16 -21.27 5.17 5.46
C PRO A 16 -21.15 6.68 5.74
N LEU A 17 -21.18 7.50 4.67
CA LEU A 17 -21.08 8.97 4.77
C LEU A 17 -22.33 9.61 5.40
N THR A 18 -23.43 8.87 5.45
CA THR A 18 -24.68 9.25 6.11
C THR A 18 -25.06 8.14 7.09
N GLY A 19 -24.77 8.36 8.37
CA GLY A 19 -25.10 7.48 9.48
C GLY A 19 -25.29 8.30 10.74
N PRO A 20 -25.99 7.78 11.76
CA PRO A 20 -26.32 8.55 12.96
C PRO A 20 -25.04 9.08 13.61
N GLY A 21 -25.14 10.24 14.27
CA GLY A 21 -24.03 10.90 14.96
C GLY A 21 -23.39 10.02 16.05
N PRO A 22 -22.59 10.60 16.97
CA PRO A 22 -21.63 9.89 17.82
C PRO A 22 -22.23 8.98 18.92
N ALA A 23 -23.46 8.48 18.75
CA ALA A 23 -24.02 7.42 19.56
C ALA A 23 -23.40 6.07 19.17
N GLU A 24 -23.06 5.26 20.16
CA GLU A 24 -22.51 3.89 20.07
C GLU A 24 -23.18 3.01 19.00
N VAL A 25 -22.67 3.06 17.77
CA VAL A 25 -23.09 2.16 16.69
C VAL A 25 -22.42 0.82 16.95
N GLY A 26 -23.13 -0.12 17.57
CA GLY A 26 -22.68 -1.50 17.70
C GLY A 26 -22.64 -2.21 16.35
N LEU A 27 -21.93 -3.35 16.26
CA LEU A 27 -21.85 -4.17 15.04
C LEU A 27 -23.24 -4.59 14.49
N SER A 28 -24.23 -4.72 15.37
CA SER A 28 -25.62 -5.04 15.01
C SER A 28 -26.34 -3.93 14.24
N ALA A 29 -25.93 -2.67 14.42
CA ALA A 29 -26.51 -1.52 13.74
C ALA A 29 -25.97 -1.31 12.31
N LEU A 30 -24.89 -2.01 11.94
CA LEU A 30 -24.33 -1.95 10.59
C LEU A 30 -25.13 -2.83 9.61
N PRO A 31 -25.19 -2.46 8.31
CA PRO A 31 -25.72 -3.32 7.25
C PRO A 31 -25.07 -4.71 7.23
N ALA A 32 -25.81 -5.73 6.79
CA ALA A 32 -25.35 -7.13 6.82
C ALA A 32 -24.04 -7.35 6.05
N GLU A 33 -23.89 -6.70 4.90
CA GLU A 33 -22.66 -6.76 4.08
C GLU A 33 -21.46 -6.16 4.81
N LEU A 34 -21.63 -4.97 5.39
CA LEU A 34 -20.57 -4.29 6.15
C LEU A 34 -20.18 -5.09 7.40
N ARG A 35 -21.15 -5.72 8.05
CA ARG A 35 -20.92 -6.62 9.19
C ARG A 35 -20.08 -7.84 8.80
N ALA A 36 -20.37 -8.46 7.65
CA ALA A 36 -19.59 -9.58 7.14
C ALA A 36 -18.15 -9.14 6.80
N ALA A 37 -17.99 -7.98 6.17
CA ALA A 37 -16.69 -7.41 5.83
C ALA A 37 -15.84 -7.07 7.07
N VAL A 38 -16.45 -6.51 8.13
CA VAL A 38 -15.75 -6.24 9.40
C VAL A 38 -15.27 -7.55 10.05
N ARG A 39 -16.08 -8.60 10.06
CA ARG A 39 -15.68 -9.90 10.62
C ARG A 39 -14.55 -10.55 9.82
N ALA A 40 -14.62 -10.50 8.48
CA ALA A 40 -13.56 -10.99 7.62
C ALA A 40 -12.24 -10.23 7.89
N MET A 41 -12.30 -8.90 7.94
CA MET A 41 -11.14 -8.06 8.28
C MET A 41 -10.54 -8.41 9.65
N VAL A 42 -11.36 -8.64 10.68
CA VAL A 42 -10.85 -9.01 12.01
C VAL A 42 -10.11 -10.35 11.98
N GLY A 43 -10.59 -11.32 11.19
CA GLY A 43 -9.90 -12.59 10.96
C GLY A 43 -8.57 -12.42 10.21
N ASP A 44 -8.53 -11.57 9.19
CA ASP A 44 -7.32 -11.24 8.44
C ASP A 44 -6.29 -10.53 9.32
N LEU A 45 -6.73 -9.57 10.14
CA LEU A 45 -5.88 -8.86 11.11
C LEU A 45 -5.30 -9.82 12.15
N ASP A 46 -6.10 -10.76 12.67
CA ASP A 46 -5.60 -11.74 13.62
C ASP A 46 -4.58 -12.69 12.98
N SER A 47 -4.80 -13.09 11.72
CA SER A 47 -3.84 -13.90 10.95
C SER A 47 -2.52 -13.15 10.75
N LEU A 48 -2.58 -11.86 10.41
CA LEU A 48 -1.42 -10.99 10.30
C LEU A 48 -0.67 -10.86 11.63
N PHE A 49 -1.39 -10.57 12.72
CA PHE A 49 -0.77 -10.43 14.04
C PHE A 49 -0.22 -11.76 14.57
N THR A 50 -0.80 -12.89 14.18
CA THR A 50 -0.27 -14.22 14.45
C THR A 50 1.06 -14.43 13.73
N ALA A 51 1.12 -14.12 12.43
CA ALA A 51 2.34 -14.24 11.63
C ALA A 51 3.49 -13.36 12.18
N LEU A 52 3.14 -12.18 12.72
CA LEU A 52 4.10 -11.25 13.33
C LEU A 52 4.39 -11.54 14.81
N GLY A 53 3.69 -12.50 15.42
CA GLY A 53 3.82 -12.83 16.85
C GLY A 53 3.49 -11.66 17.78
N LEU A 54 2.54 -10.80 17.39
CA LEU A 54 2.23 -9.55 18.09
C LEU A 54 1.21 -9.74 19.21
N ARG A 55 1.40 -8.94 20.26
CA ARG A 55 0.46 -8.61 21.31
C ARG A 55 0.08 -7.14 21.13
N GLU A 56 -1.05 -6.93 20.48
CA GLU A 56 -1.58 -5.62 20.12
C GLU A 56 -2.31 -4.94 21.29
N GLU A 57 -2.07 -3.64 21.43
CA GLU A 57 -2.90 -2.71 22.18
C GLU A 57 -3.64 -1.83 21.16
N SER A 58 -4.97 -1.91 21.15
CA SER A 58 -5.81 -1.29 20.11
C SER A 58 -6.32 0.08 20.54
N PHE A 59 -6.04 1.10 19.73
CA PHE A 59 -6.58 2.45 19.83
C PHE A 59 -7.47 2.72 18.61
N ALA A 60 -8.57 3.43 18.78
CA ALA A 60 -9.51 3.68 17.69
C ALA A 60 -9.97 5.14 17.67
N VAL A 61 -9.94 5.74 16.48
CA VAL A 61 -10.39 7.10 16.21
C VAL A 61 -11.41 7.05 15.07
N GLY A 62 -12.68 7.20 15.42
CA GLY A 62 -13.81 7.08 14.48
C GLY A 62 -14.82 6.02 14.90
N ALA A 63 -16.04 6.10 14.35
CA ALA A 63 -17.14 5.21 14.73
C ALA A 63 -16.90 3.78 14.23
N LEU A 64 -16.49 3.61 12.96
CA LEU A 64 -16.25 2.28 12.38
C LEU A 64 -15.00 1.65 13.01
N SER A 65 -13.94 2.42 13.20
CA SER A 65 -12.71 2.00 13.87
C SER A 65 -12.96 1.48 15.29
N ARG A 66 -13.87 2.11 16.05
CA ARG A 66 -14.26 1.59 17.38
C ARG A 66 -14.96 0.24 17.28
N VAL A 67 -15.83 0.04 16.30
CA VAL A 67 -16.48 -1.26 16.08
C VAL A 67 -15.45 -2.33 15.75
N VAL A 68 -14.51 -2.04 14.85
CA VAL A 68 -13.44 -2.98 14.46
C VAL A 68 -12.57 -3.35 15.66
N ALA A 69 -12.15 -2.37 16.45
CA ALA A 69 -11.35 -2.59 17.65
C ALA A 69 -12.12 -3.41 18.70
N ALA A 70 -13.41 -3.13 18.89
CA ALA A 70 -14.27 -3.89 19.80
C ALA A 70 -14.44 -5.35 19.35
N GLU A 71 -14.66 -5.58 18.06
CA GLU A 71 -14.76 -6.94 17.50
C GLU A 71 -13.44 -7.70 17.70
N LEU A 72 -12.29 -7.10 17.37
CA LEU A 72 -10.97 -7.70 17.58
C LEU A 72 -10.67 -7.96 19.07
N ALA A 73 -11.13 -7.09 19.97
CA ALA A 73 -11.01 -7.29 21.41
C ALA A 73 -11.85 -8.49 21.87
N SER A 74 -13.04 -8.67 21.28
CA SER A 74 -13.97 -9.77 21.60
C SER A 74 -13.60 -11.12 20.95
N TYR A 75 -12.87 -11.08 19.82
CA TYR A 75 -12.51 -12.24 19.01
C TYR A 75 -11.64 -13.25 19.77
N ALA A 76 -12.13 -14.49 19.89
CA ALA A 76 -11.52 -15.52 20.73
C ALA A 76 -10.08 -15.91 20.31
N PRO A 77 -9.78 -16.09 19.00
CA PRO A 77 -8.40 -16.35 18.56
C PRO A 77 -7.42 -15.23 18.95
N ALA A 78 -7.81 -13.97 18.76
CA ALA A 78 -7.00 -12.82 19.15
C ALA A 78 -6.75 -12.74 20.66
N LYS A 79 -7.76 -13.07 21.49
CA LYS A 79 -7.59 -13.15 22.96
C LYS A 79 -6.53 -14.19 23.34
N ASN A 80 -6.55 -15.36 22.72
CA ASN A 80 -5.59 -16.42 22.99
C ASN A 80 -4.18 -16.02 22.57
N ARG A 81 -4.03 -15.45 21.36
CA ARG A 81 -2.75 -14.94 20.87
C ARG A 81 -2.15 -13.87 21.78
N ARG A 82 -2.93 -12.90 22.26
CA ARG A 82 -2.44 -11.84 23.17
C ARG A 82 -1.86 -12.37 24.48
N ARG A 83 -2.24 -13.59 24.92
CA ARG A 83 -1.69 -14.24 26.11
C ARG A 83 -0.33 -14.90 25.86
N THR A 84 -0.10 -15.38 24.64
CA THR A 84 1.10 -16.16 24.28
C THR A 84 2.16 -15.33 23.58
N ALA A 85 1.76 -14.26 22.88
CA ALA A 85 2.66 -13.39 22.13
C ALA A 85 3.54 -12.52 23.04
N THR A 86 4.82 -12.41 22.68
CA THR A 86 5.85 -11.67 23.43
C THR A 86 6.05 -10.24 22.90
N ASN A 87 5.84 -10.02 21.61
CA ASN A 87 6.11 -8.73 20.96
C ASN A 87 4.95 -7.77 21.16
N LYS A 88 5.15 -6.71 21.97
CA LYS A 88 4.11 -5.69 22.17
C LYS A 88 4.10 -4.70 21.01
N ALA A 89 2.92 -4.35 20.51
CA ALA A 89 2.74 -3.31 19.50
C ALA A 89 1.45 -2.51 19.77
N SER A 90 1.47 -1.21 19.48
CA SER A 90 0.27 -0.37 19.51
C SER A 90 -0.31 -0.28 18.11
N VAL A 91 -1.59 -0.59 17.96
CA VAL A 91 -2.32 -0.53 16.69
C VAL A 91 -3.35 0.57 16.78
N ILE A 92 -3.32 1.50 15.83
CA ILE A 92 -4.24 2.64 15.79
C ILE A 92 -5.16 2.47 14.58
N PHE A 93 -6.46 2.30 14.83
CA PHE A 93 -7.51 2.29 13.84
C PHE A 93 -8.02 3.72 13.64
N VAL A 94 -8.03 4.21 12.39
CA VAL A 94 -8.47 5.56 12.06
C VAL A 94 -9.47 5.51 10.91
N ASP A 95 -10.65 6.09 11.10
CA ASP A 95 -11.66 6.17 10.05
C ASP A 95 -11.19 7.15 8.96
N ARG A 96 -11.19 6.70 7.69
CA ARG A 96 -10.76 7.57 6.57
C ARG A 96 -11.64 8.81 6.41
N THR A 97 -12.89 8.76 6.88
CA THR A 97 -13.81 9.91 6.88
C THR A 97 -13.32 11.09 7.72
N LEU A 98 -12.35 10.89 8.62
CA LEU A 98 -11.73 11.96 9.41
C LEU A 98 -10.68 12.76 8.63
N ASP A 99 -10.15 12.21 7.54
CA ASP A 99 -9.18 12.87 6.66
C ASP A 99 -9.54 12.63 5.19
N LEU A 100 -10.62 13.28 4.75
CA LEU A 100 -10.98 13.30 3.33
C LEU A 100 -10.07 14.27 2.54
N ALA A 101 -9.66 15.38 3.17
CA ALA A 101 -8.81 16.40 2.55
C ALA A 101 -7.47 15.85 2.08
N GLY A 102 -6.79 15.02 2.88
CA GLY A 102 -5.55 14.37 2.47
C GLY A 102 -5.73 13.36 1.31
N ALA A 103 -6.93 12.81 1.11
CA ALA A 103 -7.20 11.85 0.03
C ALA A 103 -7.50 12.54 -1.30
N VAL A 104 -8.09 13.73 -1.25
CA VAL A 104 -8.46 14.54 -2.43
C VAL A 104 -7.46 15.65 -2.71
N GLY A 105 -6.45 15.83 -1.86
CA GLY A 105 -5.43 16.84 -2.01
C GLY A 105 -4.54 16.54 -3.22
N HIS A 106 -4.37 17.54 -4.11
CA HIS A 106 -3.42 17.48 -5.22
C HIS A 106 -1.97 17.77 -4.79
N HIS A 107 -1.64 17.61 -3.51
CA HIS A 107 -0.31 17.91 -2.93
C HIS A 107 0.69 16.75 -3.06
N GLY A 108 0.29 15.72 -3.81
CA GLY A 108 1.07 14.56 -4.18
C GLY A 108 2.26 14.85 -5.08
N ASP A 109 3.35 15.36 -4.51
CA ASP A 109 4.59 15.63 -5.24
C ASP A 109 5.54 14.43 -5.28
N ASN A 110 5.18 13.31 -4.65
CA ASN A 110 6.03 12.13 -4.62
C ASN A 110 5.98 11.37 -5.96
N LEU A 111 7.07 10.68 -6.29
CA LEU A 111 7.19 9.95 -7.56
C LEU A 111 6.13 8.85 -7.70
N ALA A 112 5.77 8.18 -6.60
CA ALA A 112 4.79 7.08 -6.62
C ALA A 112 3.41 7.56 -7.09
N GLU A 113 2.94 8.70 -6.60
CA GLU A 113 1.65 9.28 -6.98
C GLU A 113 1.66 9.72 -8.45
N LYS A 114 2.77 10.26 -8.95
CA LYS A 114 2.92 10.56 -10.39
C LYS A 114 2.86 9.31 -11.24
N ILE A 115 3.53 8.23 -10.85
CA ILE A 115 3.48 6.95 -11.56
C ILE A 115 2.04 6.40 -11.58
N LEU A 116 1.36 6.37 -10.43
CA LEU A 116 0.01 5.85 -10.30
C LEU A 116 -1.07 6.71 -11.00
N SER A 117 -0.82 8.01 -11.17
CA SER A 117 -1.75 8.93 -11.85
C SER A 117 -1.54 9.04 -13.36
N VAL A 118 -0.31 8.87 -13.85
CA VAL A 118 0.02 9.02 -15.28
C VAL A 118 -0.10 7.70 -16.04
N LEU A 119 0.28 6.57 -15.43
CA LEU A 119 0.30 5.29 -16.12
C LEU A 119 -1.07 4.59 -16.09
N PRO A 120 -1.45 3.86 -17.16
CA PRO A 120 -2.70 3.11 -17.18
C PRO A 120 -2.68 1.98 -16.15
N LYS A 121 -3.84 1.64 -15.59
CA LYS A 121 -3.95 0.54 -14.61
C LYS A 121 -3.83 -0.82 -15.28
N LEU A 122 -3.17 -1.76 -14.61
CA LEU A 122 -3.10 -3.14 -15.07
C LEU A 122 -4.49 -3.80 -14.96
N PRO A 123 -5.02 -4.45 -16.02
CA PRO A 123 -6.34 -5.06 -15.99
C PRO A 123 -6.48 -6.07 -14.85
N GLY A 124 -7.54 -5.93 -14.04
CA GLY A 124 -7.77 -6.77 -12.86
C GLY A 124 -7.05 -6.33 -11.58
N HIS A 125 -6.15 -5.34 -11.65
CA HIS A 125 -5.44 -4.80 -10.50
C HIS A 125 -5.99 -3.42 -10.10
N LYS A 126 -6.02 -3.16 -8.79
CA LYS A 126 -6.51 -1.88 -8.24
C LYS A 126 -5.40 -0.85 -8.04
N THR A 127 -4.19 -1.32 -7.76
CA THR A 127 -3.03 -0.50 -7.38
C THR A 127 -1.85 -0.60 -8.36
N ASP A 128 -1.85 -1.58 -9.25
CA ASP A 128 -0.74 -1.79 -10.19
C ASP A 128 -0.98 -1.07 -11.51
N VAL A 129 0.11 -0.59 -12.10
CA VAL A 129 0.12 0.16 -13.36
C VAL A 129 0.84 -0.61 -14.45
N MET A 130 0.44 -0.38 -15.69
CA MET A 130 1.07 -0.91 -16.88
C MET A 130 2.28 -0.05 -17.24
N VAL A 131 3.41 -0.72 -17.45
CA VAL A 131 4.64 -0.12 -17.97
C VAL A 131 4.96 -0.84 -19.27
N ASN A 132 5.18 -0.09 -20.34
CA ASN A 132 5.70 -0.68 -21.57
C ASN A 132 7.18 -1.05 -21.36
N MET A 133 7.48 -2.35 -21.37
CA MET A 133 8.81 -2.88 -21.14
C MET A 133 9.53 -3.28 -22.44
N VAL A 134 8.91 -3.07 -23.62
CA VAL A 134 9.44 -3.53 -24.92
C VAL A 134 10.87 -3.03 -25.15
N GLU A 135 11.16 -1.76 -24.83
CA GLU A 135 12.50 -1.17 -24.98
C GLU A 135 13.58 -1.83 -24.11
N LEU A 136 13.18 -2.52 -23.03
CA LEU A 136 14.09 -3.25 -22.12
C LEU A 136 14.26 -4.71 -22.51
N THR A 137 13.54 -5.18 -23.54
CA THR A 137 13.62 -6.56 -24.02
C THR A 137 14.30 -6.62 -25.39
N ALA A 138 14.97 -7.73 -25.68
CA ALA A 138 15.51 -8.00 -27.02
C ALA A 138 14.41 -8.28 -28.07
N LEU A 139 13.14 -8.34 -27.64
CA LEU A 139 11.97 -8.63 -28.47
C LEU A 139 11.33 -7.31 -28.92
N GLN A 140 11.95 -6.65 -29.90
CA GLN A 140 11.37 -5.48 -30.54
C GLN A 140 10.35 -5.95 -31.59
N THR A 141 9.07 -5.70 -31.37
CA THR A 141 8.01 -5.98 -32.34
C THR A 141 7.58 -4.69 -33.04
N THR A 142 7.42 -4.72 -34.36
CA THR A 142 6.98 -3.57 -35.19
C THR A 142 5.46 -3.35 -35.17
N ASP A 143 4.72 -4.11 -34.36
CA ASP A 143 3.26 -4.12 -34.37
C ASP A 143 2.72 -3.24 -33.23
N GLU A 144 2.11 -2.12 -33.58
CA GLU A 144 1.51 -1.13 -32.66
C GLU A 144 0.40 -1.75 -31.78
N ASN A 145 -0.17 -2.89 -32.19
CA ASN A 145 -1.25 -3.58 -31.50
C ASN A 145 -0.77 -4.70 -30.55
N CYS A 146 0.52 -5.03 -30.52
CA CYS A 146 1.04 -6.10 -29.68
C CYS A 146 1.57 -5.53 -28.37
N SER A 147 0.68 -5.30 -27.40
CA SER A 147 1.08 -4.91 -26.05
C SER A 147 1.70 -6.12 -25.32
N PHE A 148 2.98 -6.41 -25.57
CA PHE A 148 3.73 -7.34 -24.73
C PHE A 148 3.90 -6.72 -23.34
N ILE A 149 3.00 -7.10 -22.43
CA ILE A 149 3.08 -6.71 -21.03
C ILE A 149 4.04 -7.71 -20.38
N ALA A 150 5.33 -7.37 -20.31
CA ALA A 150 6.18 -8.06 -19.36
C ALA A 150 5.67 -7.68 -17.96
N PRO A 151 5.21 -8.63 -17.13
CA PRO A 151 4.72 -8.31 -15.80
C PRO A 151 5.89 -7.74 -14.97
N GLY A 152 5.90 -6.43 -14.80
CA GLY A 152 6.83 -5.72 -13.93
C GLY A 152 6.17 -5.50 -12.58
N CYS A 153 6.76 -6.05 -11.51
CA CYS A 153 6.33 -5.73 -10.16
C CYS A 153 7.36 -4.79 -9.51
N LEU A 154 6.89 -3.69 -8.92
CA LEU A 154 7.75 -2.84 -8.09
C LEU A 154 8.27 -3.61 -6.87
N ALA A 155 7.54 -4.62 -6.37
CA ALA A 155 7.96 -5.46 -5.26
C ALA A 155 8.81 -6.64 -5.75
N GLN A 156 10.13 -6.46 -5.87
CA GLN A 156 11.05 -7.60 -5.98
C GLN A 156 11.34 -8.19 -4.60
N PRO A 157 11.01 -9.48 -4.34
CA PRO A 157 11.18 -10.10 -3.02
C PRO A 157 12.65 -10.41 -2.67
N ASN A 158 13.56 -10.43 -3.66
CA ASN A 158 14.82 -11.17 -3.54
C ASN A 158 16.07 -10.31 -3.28
N SER A 159 15.96 -9.00 -3.00
CA SER A 159 17.13 -8.27 -2.48
C SER A 159 16.78 -7.15 -1.50
N SER A 160 17.32 -7.26 -0.28
CA SER A 160 17.21 -6.27 0.79
C SER A 160 17.65 -4.86 0.36
N LYS A 161 18.65 -4.78 -0.53
CA LYS A 161 19.14 -3.53 -1.13
C LYS A 161 18.15 -2.90 -2.12
N SER A 162 17.40 -3.69 -2.88
CA SER A 162 16.37 -3.17 -3.80
C SER A 162 15.13 -2.68 -3.06
N GLY A 163 14.75 -3.35 -1.96
CA GLY A 163 13.60 -2.98 -1.14
C GLY A 163 13.76 -1.60 -0.50
N LEU A 164 14.92 -1.36 0.14
CA LEU A 164 15.22 -0.08 0.79
C LEU A 164 15.31 1.07 -0.23
N ARG A 165 15.95 0.81 -1.38
CA ARG A 165 16.05 1.78 -2.48
C ARG A 165 14.67 2.12 -3.04
N ARG A 166 13.81 1.15 -3.27
CA ARG A 166 12.42 1.39 -3.70
C ARG A 166 11.65 2.24 -2.69
N THR A 167 11.66 1.86 -1.42
CA THR A 167 10.94 2.63 -0.39
C THR A 167 11.47 4.06 -0.30
N HIS A 168 12.76 4.27 -0.56
CA HIS A 168 13.32 5.62 -0.67
C HIS A 168 12.75 6.38 -1.87
N TYR A 169 12.79 5.80 -3.08
CA TYR A 169 12.25 6.43 -4.30
C TYR A 169 10.77 6.76 -4.25
N LEU A 170 9.96 5.90 -3.61
CA LEU A 170 8.52 6.12 -3.52
C LEU A 170 8.17 7.32 -2.62
N ASN A 171 9.06 7.70 -1.71
CA ASN A 171 8.85 8.84 -0.79
C ASN A 171 9.54 10.13 -1.24
N LEU A 172 10.41 10.07 -2.26
CA LEU A 172 11.08 11.27 -2.80
C LEU A 172 10.12 12.10 -3.65
N LYS A 173 10.35 13.42 -3.66
CA LYS A 173 9.72 14.32 -4.63
C LYS A 173 10.15 13.93 -6.04
N GLN A 174 9.26 14.10 -7.02
CA GLN A 174 9.49 13.71 -8.41
C GLN A 174 10.87 14.18 -8.94
N LYS A 175 11.23 15.45 -8.73
CA LYS A 175 12.50 16.01 -9.22
C LYS A 175 13.72 15.33 -8.60
N GLU A 176 13.69 15.12 -7.28
CA GLU A 176 14.77 14.47 -6.54
C GLU A 176 14.91 13.00 -6.95
N ALA A 177 13.78 12.31 -7.09
CA ALA A 177 13.74 10.94 -7.53
C ALA A 177 14.35 10.77 -8.95
N VAL A 178 14.02 11.66 -9.89
CA VAL A 178 14.59 11.63 -11.25
C VAL A 178 16.10 11.94 -11.23
N MET A 179 16.52 12.92 -10.44
CA MET A 179 17.95 13.25 -10.27
C MET A 179 18.75 12.07 -9.72
N GLU A 180 18.20 11.38 -8.71
CA GLU A 180 18.86 10.24 -8.08
C GLU A 180 18.87 9.02 -9.01
N ALA A 181 17.79 8.78 -9.77
CA ALA A 181 17.75 7.74 -10.80
C ALA A 181 18.81 8.01 -11.89
N ARG A 182 18.95 9.25 -12.34
CA ARG A 182 20.00 9.66 -13.28
C ARG A 182 21.39 9.40 -12.69
N ARG A 183 21.64 9.79 -11.43
CA ARG A 183 22.91 9.58 -10.74
C ARG A 183 23.30 8.11 -10.74
N HIS A 184 22.39 7.22 -10.33
CA HIS A 184 22.64 5.79 -10.32
C HIS A 184 22.81 5.16 -11.70
N LEU A 185 22.07 5.66 -12.71
CA LEU A 185 22.24 5.20 -14.08
C LEU A 185 23.63 5.56 -14.62
N VAL A 186 24.09 6.79 -14.35
CA VAL A 186 25.45 7.23 -14.73
C VAL A 186 26.51 6.39 -14.01
N GLU A 187 26.37 6.16 -12.71
CA GLU A 187 27.29 5.30 -11.94
C GLU A 187 27.35 3.87 -12.50
N ALA A 188 26.20 3.28 -12.85
CA ALA A 188 26.15 1.94 -13.45
C ALA A 188 26.81 1.92 -14.83
N ALA A 189 26.46 2.87 -15.70
CA ALA A 189 27.03 2.96 -17.03
C ALA A 189 28.55 3.22 -17.02
N SER A 190 29.06 3.99 -16.06
CA SER A 190 30.50 4.19 -15.86
C SER A 190 31.20 2.91 -15.38
N ARG A 191 30.57 2.11 -14.52
CA ARG A 191 31.11 0.81 -14.08
C ARG A 191 31.19 -0.21 -15.23
N GLU A 192 30.23 -0.15 -16.16
CA GLU A 192 30.15 -1.04 -17.32
C GLU A 192 30.91 -0.51 -18.54
N ASN A 193 31.60 0.63 -18.43
CA ASN A 193 32.33 1.30 -19.50
C ASN A 193 31.48 1.59 -20.76
N LEU A 194 30.18 1.87 -20.56
CA LEU A 194 29.29 2.24 -21.65
C LEU A 194 29.60 3.67 -22.14
N PRO A 195 29.47 3.98 -23.45
CA PRO A 195 29.72 5.31 -23.97
C PRO A 195 28.61 6.29 -23.54
N ILE A 196 28.81 6.99 -22.42
CA ILE A 196 27.85 7.99 -21.92
C ILE A 196 28.09 9.33 -22.66
N LYS A 197 27.20 9.69 -23.59
CA LYS A 197 27.15 11.06 -24.12
C LYS A 197 26.48 11.98 -23.09
N MET A 198 27.29 12.67 -22.28
CA MET A 198 26.77 13.64 -21.32
C MET A 198 26.42 14.95 -22.03
N SER A 199 25.14 15.14 -22.38
CA SER A 199 24.60 16.47 -22.66
C SER A 199 24.37 17.19 -21.33
N MET A 200 25.10 18.28 -21.11
CA MET A 200 24.85 19.25 -20.04
C MET A 200 23.67 20.12 -20.48
N GLY A 201 22.47 19.77 -20.00
CA GLY A 201 21.28 20.62 -20.03
C GLY A 201 20.95 21.07 -18.61
#